data_AF-A0A1G0NRX8-F1
#
_entry.id   AF-A0A1G0NRX8-F1
#
_cell.length_a   1.000
_cell.length_b   1.000
_cell.length_c   1.000
_cell.angle_alpha   90.00
_cell.angle_beta   90.00
_cell.angle_gamma   90.00
#
_symmetry.space_group_name_H-M   'P 1'
#
loop_
_entity.id
_entity.type
_entity.pdbx_description
1 polymer ?
#
loop_
_entity_poly.entity_id
_entity_poly.type
_entity_poly.pdbx_seq_one_letter_code
_entity_poly.pdbx_strand_id
1 'polypeptide(L)'
;MAFVRYRLIQFVLWLIAVSIMPSGRSAIAQDQCRLCHEGIEDTPSTLFKKDVHAGMGISCVDCHGGNAKKELMEEAMSKAAGFIGVPKGDQISKICAKCHADAAVMVKKYNSALPTNQAELLSTSVHGKLSTTGKETIVHCTTCHNAHGIARVDNPLSPVYPLNLPKTCAKCHSNGTYVRSYNPALPIDQLDKYRTSVHGRKNASGDIKVAECASCHGSHGILASKDVRSSVYGTNIPATCGKCHGDAQYMSGYRIPSDQLEKFSKSVHGVALLEKKDLGAPACNDCHGNHGATPPGVESVSKVCGTCHALNADLFSKSVHKSAFDQRKLPECETCHGHHDIVAAKDELLGVTPEAVCSWCHGNKPDSKGFLAAKTMRELIDTLGISERDASQLVEKAEQMGMEVGEAKFKLREVHQARLESRTMVHSFDEKQFQEVVEKGLKSASTISDEANGAIEEYYFRRQGLGVATLIITVLAASLYLYVRRLERKQAREKRG
;
A
#
# COMPACT_ATOMS: atom_id res chain seq x y z
N MET A 1 29.85 64.74 -60.96
CA MET A 1 28.43 65.17 -60.84
C MET A 1 27.43 64.04 -60.57
N ALA A 2 27.82 62.75 -60.56
CA ALA A 2 26.90 61.64 -60.27
C ALA A 2 26.68 61.36 -58.75
N PHE A 3 27.68 61.66 -57.91
CA PHE A 3 27.64 61.34 -56.47
C PHE A 3 26.70 62.24 -55.64
N VAL A 4 26.48 63.48 -56.07
CA VAL A 4 25.61 64.44 -55.35
C VAL A 4 24.12 64.17 -55.61
N ARG A 5 23.78 63.69 -56.82
CA ARG A 5 22.40 63.33 -57.19
C ARG A 5 21.90 62.09 -56.44
N TYR A 6 22.78 61.13 -56.15
CA TYR A 6 22.40 59.89 -55.45
C TYR A 6 22.06 60.12 -53.97
N ARG A 7 22.77 61.04 -53.30
CA ARG A 7 22.49 61.38 -51.89
C ARG A 7 21.23 62.22 -51.70
N LEU A 8 20.87 63.09 -52.65
CA LEU A 8 19.61 63.85 -52.57
C LEU A 8 18.38 62.94 -52.73
N ILE A 9 18.44 61.96 -53.64
CA ILE A 9 17.33 61.02 -53.88
C ILE A 9 17.13 60.10 -52.66
N GLN A 10 18.20 59.63 -52.02
CA GLN A 10 18.08 58.83 -50.80
C GLN A 10 17.56 59.63 -49.59
N PHE A 11 17.89 60.92 -49.48
CA PHE A 11 17.41 61.76 -48.39
C PHE A 11 15.91 62.11 -48.53
N VAL A 12 15.44 62.34 -49.76
CA VAL A 12 14.01 62.58 -50.06
C VAL A 12 13.18 61.30 -49.89
N LEU A 13 13.71 60.14 -50.30
CA LEU A 13 13.04 58.85 -50.07
C LEU A 13 12.95 58.48 -48.57
N TRP A 14 13.94 58.87 -47.76
CA TRP A 14 13.91 58.67 -46.32
C TRP A 14 12.88 59.58 -45.62
N LEU A 15 12.73 60.84 -46.06
CA LEU A 15 11.72 61.76 -45.52
C LEU A 15 10.26 61.36 -45.88
N ILE A 16 10.06 60.75 -47.05
CA ILE A 16 8.74 60.21 -47.45
C ILE A 16 8.42 58.92 -46.69
N ALA A 17 9.41 58.07 -46.40
CA ALA A 17 9.22 56.84 -45.62
C ALA A 17 8.90 57.09 -44.14
N VAL A 18 9.36 58.21 -43.56
CA VAL A 18 9.05 58.58 -42.17
C VAL A 18 7.65 59.19 -42.01
N SER A 19 7.05 59.72 -43.08
CA SER A 19 5.74 60.39 -43.04
C SER A 19 4.54 59.46 -43.28
N ILE A 20 4.77 58.19 -43.58
CA ILE A 20 3.71 57.17 -43.77
C ILE A 20 3.96 56.01 -42.80
N MET A 21 4.04 56.32 -41.51
CA MET A 21 3.74 55.32 -40.49
C MET A 21 2.22 55.32 -40.29
N PRO A 22 1.52 54.20 -40.52
CA PRO A 22 0.15 54.08 -40.06
C PRO A 22 0.22 54.17 -38.53
N SER A 23 -0.33 55.25 -37.99
CA SER A 23 -0.67 55.40 -36.58
C SER A 23 -1.81 54.43 -36.22
N GLY A 24 -1.57 53.14 -36.41
CA GLY A 24 -2.41 52.06 -35.92
C GLY A 24 -2.07 51.76 -34.46
N ARG A 25 -2.21 52.76 -33.58
CA ARG A 25 -2.52 52.44 -32.18
C ARG A 25 -3.90 51.82 -32.22
N SER A 26 -3.97 50.49 -32.37
CA SER A 26 -5.14 49.75 -31.92
C SER A 26 -5.36 50.15 -30.47
N ALA A 27 -6.39 50.94 -30.23
CA ALA A 27 -6.90 51.18 -28.90
C ALA A 27 -7.37 49.83 -28.36
N ILE A 28 -6.47 49.09 -27.71
CA ILE A 28 -6.87 48.15 -26.68
C ILE A 28 -7.70 49.02 -25.74
N ALA A 29 -9.01 48.79 -25.70
CA ALA A 29 -9.89 49.50 -24.78
C ALA A 29 -9.24 49.44 -23.39
N GLN A 30 -8.80 50.59 -22.89
CA GLN A 30 -8.10 50.65 -21.61
C GLN A 30 -9.06 50.16 -20.51
N ASP A 31 -8.63 49.12 -19.80
CA ASP A 31 -9.34 48.59 -18.63
C ASP A 31 -9.26 49.62 -17.50
N GLN A 32 -10.37 50.34 -17.28
CA GLN A 32 -10.49 51.40 -16.28
C GLN A 32 -10.42 50.85 -14.85
N CYS A 33 -10.84 49.59 -14.63
CA CYS A 33 -10.67 48.94 -13.34
C CYS A 33 -9.19 48.84 -13.01
N ARG A 34 -8.38 48.37 -13.97
CA ARG A 34 -6.94 48.24 -13.80
C ARG A 34 -6.25 49.59 -13.65
N LEU A 35 -6.57 50.57 -14.49
CA LEU A 35 -5.94 51.91 -14.42
C LEU A 35 -6.16 52.59 -13.07
N CYS A 36 -7.39 52.58 -12.57
CA CYS A 36 -7.72 53.19 -11.29
C CYS A 36 -7.08 52.41 -10.12
N HIS A 37 -7.25 51.09 -10.07
CA HIS A 37 -6.75 50.28 -8.96
C HIS A 37 -5.21 50.22 -8.91
N GLU A 38 -4.53 50.21 -10.06
CA GLU A 38 -3.07 50.33 -10.10
C GLU A 38 -2.59 51.72 -9.68
N GLY A 39 -3.35 52.78 -10.00
CA GLY A 39 -3.02 54.15 -9.64
C GLY A 39 -3.12 54.43 -8.14
N ILE A 40 -3.95 53.69 -7.41
CA ILE A 40 -4.04 53.73 -5.94
C ILE A 40 -3.14 52.68 -5.25
N GLU A 41 -2.40 51.90 -6.03
CA GLU A 41 -1.47 50.85 -5.57
C GLU A 41 -2.10 49.86 -4.58
N ASP A 42 -3.35 49.47 -4.81
CA ASP A 42 -4.00 48.49 -3.94
C ASP A 42 -3.32 47.10 -4.07
N THR A 43 -3.40 46.31 -3.00
CA THR A 43 -2.76 44.99 -2.97
C THR A 43 -3.28 44.06 -4.08
N PRO A 44 -4.60 43.96 -4.35
CA PRO A 44 -5.12 43.12 -5.43
C PRO A 44 -4.57 43.46 -6.81
N SER A 45 -4.55 44.73 -7.23
CA SER A 45 -4.03 45.10 -8.56
C SER A 45 -2.53 44.85 -8.67
N THR A 46 -1.78 45.12 -7.60
CA THR A 46 -0.33 44.90 -7.56
C THR A 46 0.02 43.43 -7.70
N LEU A 47 -0.74 42.53 -7.07
CA LEU A 47 -0.59 41.09 -7.22
C LEU A 47 -1.07 40.62 -8.60
N PHE A 48 -2.17 41.17 -9.10
CA PHE A 48 -2.76 40.77 -10.39
C PHE A 48 -1.83 41.05 -11.58
N LYS A 49 -0.93 42.05 -11.49
CA LYS A 49 0.13 42.30 -12.49
C LYS A 49 0.97 41.05 -12.80
N LYS A 50 1.12 40.14 -11.83
CA LYS A 50 1.91 38.90 -11.96
C LYS A 50 1.04 37.66 -12.14
N ASP A 51 -0.27 37.81 -12.28
CA ASP A 51 -1.21 36.72 -12.43
C ASP A 51 -1.12 36.10 -13.83
N VAL A 52 -1.20 34.78 -13.90
CA VAL A 52 -1.25 34.06 -15.18
C VAL A 52 -2.44 34.52 -16.03
N HIS A 53 -3.57 34.87 -15.40
CA HIS A 53 -4.77 35.32 -16.11
C HIS A 53 -4.57 36.70 -16.74
N ALA A 54 -3.86 37.61 -16.07
CA ALA A 54 -3.53 38.92 -16.63
C ALA A 54 -2.70 38.80 -17.92
N GLY A 55 -1.74 37.86 -17.94
CA GLY A 55 -0.95 37.53 -19.13
C GLY A 55 -1.78 36.93 -20.29
N MET A 56 -2.98 36.42 -19.99
CA MET A 56 -3.91 35.84 -20.97
C MET A 56 -5.01 36.82 -21.40
N GLY A 57 -4.91 38.09 -21.02
CA GLY A 57 -5.89 39.13 -21.35
C GLY A 57 -7.20 39.05 -20.57
N ILE A 58 -7.20 38.36 -19.44
CA ILE A 58 -8.34 38.33 -18.50
C ILE A 58 -8.24 39.54 -17.57
N SER A 59 -9.36 40.22 -17.38
CA SER A 59 -9.52 41.45 -16.61
C SER A 59 -10.23 41.18 -15.27
N CYS A 60 -10.20 42.18 -14.37
CA CYS A 60 -10.91 42.18 -13.10
C CYS A 60 -12.40 41.81 -13.26
N VAL A 61 -13.05 42.29 -14.33
CA VAL A 61 -14.48 42.09 -14.58
C VAL A 61 -14.85 40.65 -14.94
N ASP A 62 -13.90 39.84 -15.42
CA ASP A 62 -14.15 38.43 -15.73
C ASP A 62 -14.38 37.59 -14.46
N CYS A 63 -13.85 38.06 -13.32
CA CYS A 63 -14.04 37.43 -12.01
C CYS A 63 -15.07 38.17 -11.16
N HIS A 64 -15.00 39.51 -11.10
CA HIS A 64 -15.82 40.34 -10.22
C HIS A 64 -17.08 40.93 -10.87
N GLY A 65 -17.25 40.76 -12.19
CA GLY A 65 -18.29 41.44 -12.95
C GLY A 65 -18.05 42.95 -13.07
N GLY A 66 -19.06 43.70 -13.50
CA GLY A 66 -18.96 45.15 -13.69
C GLY A 66 -18.59 45.54 -15.12
N ASN A 67 -18.18 46.80 -15.31
CA ASN A 67 -17.89 47.35 -16.63
C ASN A 67 -16.51 48.03 -16.67
N ALA A 68 -15.53 47.35 -17.28
CA ALA A 68 -14.15 47.81 -17.41
C ALA A 68 -13.97 49.06 -18.29
N LYS A 69 -15.02 49.52 -18.98
CA LYS A 69 -14.96 50.71 -19.84
C LYS A 69 -15.40 51.99 -19.13
N LYS A 70 -15.89 51.91 -17.89
CA LYS A 70 -16.42 53.05 -17.14
C LYS A 70 -15.40 53.54 -16.13
N GLU A 71 -15.18 54.84 -16.11
CA GLU A 71 -14.25 55.51 -15.19
C GLU A 71 -14.90 55.75 -13.82
N LEU A 72 -16.19 56.04 -13.79
CA LEU A 72 -16.95 56.28 -12.56
C LEU A 72 -17.22 54.94 -11.85
N MET A 73 -16.84 54.84 -10.59
CA MET A 73 -17.01 53.64 -9.76
C MET A 73 -18.47 53.22 -9.67
N GLU A 74 -19.39 54.17 -9.55
CA GLU A 74 -20.82 53.94 -9.43
C GLU A 74 -21.41 53.30 -10.69
N GLU A 75 -20.80 53.53 -11.86
CA GLU A 75 -21.20 52.88 -13.12
C GLU A 75 -20.47 51.55 -13.30
N ALA A 76 -19.15 51.53 -13.08
CA ALA A 76 -18.28 50.38 -13.28
C ALA A 76 -18.59 49.22 -12.32
N MET A 77 -18.84 49.54 -11.05
CA MET A 77 -19.09 48.59 -9.95
C MET A 77 -20.57 48.53 -9.55
N SER A 78 -21.47 48.87 -10.47
CA SER A 78 -22.91 48.78 -10.22
C SER A 78 -23.42 47.33 -10.29
N LYS A 79 -24.48 47.04 -9.50
CA LYS A 79 -25.25 45.80 -9.67
C LYS A 79 -25.84 45.68 -11.08
N ALA A 80 -26.21 46.80 -11.70
CA ALA A 80 -26.74 46.84 -13.07
C ALA A 80 -25.69 46.41 -14.11
N ALA A 81 -24.41 46.70 -13.87
CA ALA A 81 -23.29 46.20 -14.66
C ALA A 81 -22.87 44.76 -14.30
N GLY A 82 -23.64 44.07 -13.44
CA GLY A 82 -23.35 42.69 -13.03
C GLY A 82 -22.19 42.57 -12.05
N PHE A 83 -21.78 43.66 -11.38
CA PHE A 83 -20.72 43.61 -10.36
C PHE A 83 -21.18 42.80 -9.15
N ILE A 84 -20.41 41.78 -8.78
CA ILE A 84 -20.71 40.87 -7.67
C ILE A 84 -19.90 41.15 -6.41
N GLY A 85 -18.96 42.10 -6.46
CA GLY A 85 -18.05 42.39 -5.36
C GLY A 85 -17.03 41.28 -5.15
N VAL A 86 -16.52 41.15 -3.92
CA VAL A 86 -15.57 40.10 -3.55
C VAL A 86 -16.33 38.78 -3.34
N PRO A 87 -16.07 37.73 -4.14
CA PRO A 87 -16.75 36.45 -4.01
C PRO A 87 -16.50 35.81 -2.65
N LYS A 88 -17.52 35.15 -2.09
CA LYS A 88 -17.46 34.50 -0.76
C LYS A 88 -17.96 33.07 -0.82
N GLY A 89 -17.43 32.22 0.06
CA GLY A 89 -17.79 30.81 0.15
C GLY A 89 -17.69 30.09 -1.20
N ASP A 90 -18.67 29.25 -1.48
CA ASP A 90 -18.71 28.43 -2.69
C ASP A 90 -18.78 29.24 -4.01
N GLN A 91 -19.12 30.55 -3.96
CA GLN A 91 -19.08 31.41 -5.16
C GLN A 91 -17.67 31.55 -5.72
N ILE A 92 -16.64 31.45 -4.87
CA ILE A 92 -15.23 31.51 -5.29
C ILE A 92 -14.95 30.42 -6.33
N SER A 93 -15.22 29.16 -5.98
CA SER A 93 -14.99 28.03 -6.89
C SER A 93 -15.90 28.09 -8.13
N LYS A 94 -17.13 28.57 -7.99
CA LYS A 94 -18.07 28.73 -9.12
C LYS A 94 -17.54 29.69 -10.18
N ILE A 95 -16.88 30.78 -9.78
CA ILE A 95 -16.28 31.75 -10.72
C ILE A 95 -15.14 31.10 -11.49
N CYS A 96 -14.24 30.40 -10.80
CA CYS A 96 -13.15 29.67 -11.45
C CYS A 96 -13.71 28.63 -12.44
N ALA A 97 -14.75 27.89 -12.05
CA ALA A 97 -15.37 26.85 -12.85
C ALA A 97 -16.04 27.35 -14.14
N LYS A 98 -16.47 28.63 -14.22
CA LYS A 98 -17.02 29.19 -15.47
C LYS A 98 -16.08 29.04 -16.66
N CYS A 99 -14.78 29.10 -16.41
CA CYS A 99 -13.75 28.87 -17.43
C CYS A 99 -13.11 27.50 -17.23
N HIS A 100 -12.61 27.20 -16.03
CA HIS A 100 -11.79 26.00 -15.77
C HIS A 100 -12.59 24.70 -15.73
N ALA A 101 -13.93 24.73 -15.84
CA ALA A 101 -14.75 23.53 -16.06
C ALA A 101 -15.28 23.40 -17.50
N ASP A 102 -14.93 24.33 -18.39
CA ASP A 102 -15.38 24.36 -19.78
C ASP A 102 -14.21 24.16 -20.76
N ALA A 103 -14.20 23.04 -21.45
CA ALA A 103 -13.17 22.72 -22.44
C ALA A 103 -13.22 23.65 -23.66
N ALA A 104 -14.38 24.19 -24.04
CA ALA A 104 -14.48 25.16 -25.13
C ALA A 104 -13.75 26.46 -24.74
N VAL A 105 -13.87 26.89 -23.49
CA VAL A 105 -13.15 28.06 -22.99
C VAL A 105 -11.66 27.76 -22.84
N MET A 106 -11.29 26.72 -22.10
CA MET A 106 -9.87 26.44 -21.81
C MET A 106 -9.08 26.06 -23.05
N VAL A 107 -9.60 25.15 -23.87
CA VAL A 107 -8.86 24.62 -25.03
C VAL A 107 -9.02 25.53 -26.24
N LYS A 108 -10.25 25.91 -26.62
CA LYS A 108 -10.45 26.62 -27.90
C LYS A 108 -10.14 28.12 -27.79
N LYS A 109 -10.53 28.77 -26.69
CA LYS A 109 -10.30 30.22 -26.52
C LYS A 109 -8.90 30.52 -26.01
N TYR A 110 -8.41 29.74 -25.06
CA TYR A 110 -7.17 30.03 -24.34
C TYR A 110 -6.02 29.07 -24.64
N ASN A 111 -6.22 28.06 -25.49
CA ASN A 111 -5.21 27.06 -25.86
C ASN A 111 -4.49 26.44 -24.65
N SER A 112 -5.25 26.21 -23.57
CA SER A 112 -4.75 25.65 -22.32
C SER A 112 -5.01 24.15 -22.27
N ALA A 113 -3.98 23.40 -21.89
CA ALA A 113 -4.05 21.95 -21.68
C ALA A 113 -4.42 21.56 -20.23
N LEU A 114 -4.87 22.52 -19.42
CA LEU A 114 -5.27 22.24 -18.04
C LEU A 114 -6.50 21.33 -18.00
N PRO A 115 -6.56 20.32 -17.12
CA PRO A 115 -7.73 19.48 -16.97
C PRO A 115 -8.96 20.29 -16.52
N THR A 116 -10.14 19.99 -17.06
CA THR A 116 -11.38 20.72 -16.75
C THR A 116 -12.25 20.08 -15.68
N ASN A 117 -11.90 18.90 -15.20
CA ASN A 117 -12.66 18.19 -14.16
C ASN A 117 -12.21 18.51 -12.73
N GLN A 118 -11.29 19.47 -12.53
CA GLN A 118 -10.70 19.73 -11.21
C GLN A 118 -11.71 20.25 -10.19
N ALA A 119 -12.72 21.03 -10.63
CA ALA A 119 -13.80 21.49 -9.76
C ALA A 119 -14.68 20.33 -9.25
N GLU A 120 -14.97 19.36 -10.13
CA GLU A 120 -15.72 18.16 -9.78
C GLU A 120 -14.93 17.27 -8.80
N LEU A 121 -13.65 17.05 -9.08
CA LEU A 121 -12.75 16.31 -8.17
C LEU A 121 -12.70 16.96 -6.78
N LEU A 122 -12.57 18.30 -6.71
CA LEU A 122 -12.59 19.01 -5.44
C LEU A 122 -13.91 18.80 -4.71
N SER A 123 -15.05 18.95 -5.39
CA SER A 123 -16.38 18.78 -4.78
C SER A 123 -16.63 17.38 -4.20
N THR A 124 -15.97 16.36 -4.75
CA THR A 124 -16.13 14.96 -4.31
C THR A 124 -15.08 14.51 -3.28
N SER A 125 -14.03 15.32 -3.09
CA SER A 125 -12.95 15.09 -2.13
C SER A 125 -13.38 15.25 -0.66
N VAL A 126 -12.52 14.83 0.27
CA VAL A 126 -12.71 15.12 1.70
C VAL A 126 -12.71 16.62 1.98
N HIS A 127 -11.98 17.42 1.21
CA HIS A 127 -11.92 18.87 1.41
C HIS A 127 -13.17 19.60 0.91
N GLY A 128 -13.76 19.15 -0.20
CA GLY A 128 -14.98 19.74 -0.75
C GLY A 128 -16.27 19.28 -0.08
N LYS A 129 -16.23 18.21 0.73
CA LYS A 129 -17.40 17.71 1.47
C LYS A 129 -17.53 18.28 2.89
N LEU A 130 -16.46 18.84 3.44
CA LEU A 130 -16.48 19.35 4.82
C LEU A 130 -16.99 20.79 4.88
N SER A 131 -17.77 21.10 5.93
CA SER A 131 -18.36 22.42 6.20
C SER A 131 -18.46 22.67 7.72
N THR A 132 -18.19 23.90 8.18
CA THR A 132 -18.42 24.33 9.58
C THR A 132 -19.89 24.64 9.87
N THR A 133 -20.60 25.21 8.90
CA THR A 133 -21.96 25.76 9.07
C THR A 133 -23.03 24.93 8.35
N GLY A 134 -22.60 23.90 7.60
CA GLY A 134 -23.43 23.15 6.66
C GLY A 134 -23.80 23.93 5.39
N LYS A 135 -23.33 25.19 5.24
CA LYS A 135 -23.71 26.08 4.14
C LYS A 135 -22.60 26.35 3.13
N GLU A 136 -21.34 26.28 3.55
CA GLU A 136 -20.17 26.59 2.70
C GLU A 136 -19.07 25.56 2.91
N THR A 137 -18.38 25.19 1.83
CA THR A 137 -17.24 24.27 1.88
C THR A 137 -16.03 24.94 2.54
N ILE A 138 -15.19 24.17 3.24
CA ILE A 138 -14.02 24.73 3.96
C ILE A 138 -12.92 25.18 2.98
N VAL A 139 -12.77 24.44 1.89
CA VAL A 139 -11.68 24.61 0.93
C VAL A 139 -12.24 24.99 -0.43
N HIS A 140 -11.66 26.02 -1.03
CA HIS A 140 -11.96 26.50 -2.37
C HIS A 140 -10.66 26.62 -3.18
N CYS A 141 -10.77 26.96 -4.47
CA CYS A 141 -9.60 27.09 -5.35
C CYS A 141 -8.52 28.04 -4.78
N THR A 142 -8.94 29.16 -4.21
CA THR A 142 -8.04 30.21 -3.69
C THR A 142 -7.37 29.82 -2.37
N THR A 143 -7.87 28.82 -1.66
CA THR A 143 -7.24 28.26 -0.46
C THR A 143 -5.84 27.73 -0.76
N CYS A 144 -5.64 27.19 -1.98
CA CYS A 144 -4.36 26.65 -2.43
C CYS A 144 -3.66 27.52 -3.48
N HIS A 145 -4.39 28.16 -4.42
CA HIS A 145 -3.80 28.83 -5.59
C HIS A 145 -3.60 30.35 -5.48
N ASN A 146 -3.97 30.97 -4.36
CA ASN A 146 -4.19 32.43 -4.19
C ASN A 146 -5.47 32.93 -4.88
N ALA A 147 -5.94 34.12 -4.47
CA ALA A 147 -7.07 34.80 -5.10
C ALA A 147 -6.66 35.80 -6.19
N HIS A 148 -5.48 36.41 -6.03
CA HIS A 148 -4.81 37.29 -7.00
C HIS A 148 -3.34 36.92 -7.05
N GLY A 149 -2.68 37.14 -8.19
CA GLY A 149 -1.30 36.70 -8.39
C GLY A 149 -1.21 35.17 -8.49
N ILE A 150 -2.24 34.56 -9.07
CA ILE A 150 -2.29 33.12 -9.34
C ILE A 150 -1.18 32.79 -10.32
N ALA A 151 -0.27 31.91 -9.91
CA ALA A 151 0.82 31.42 -10.74
C ALA A 151 0.56 29.97 -11.15
N ARG A 152 1.05 29.60 -12.34
CA ARG A 152 1.01 28.22 -12.83
C ARG A 152 1.68 27.27 -11.83
N VAL A 153 1.22 26.02 -11.79
CA VAL A 153 1.73 25.01 -10.83
C VAL A 153 3.21 24.66 -11.02
N ASP A 154 3.75 24.90 -12.21
CA ASP A 154 5.17 24.72 -12.56
C ASP A 154 6.03 25.96 -12.24
N ASN A 155 5.41 27.07 -11.80
CA ASN A 155 6.11 28.29 -11.42
C ASN A 155 6.52 28.23 -9.94
N PRO A 156 7.80 28.46 -9.59
CA PRO A 156 8.28 28.48 -8.21
C PRO A 156 7.57 29.46 -7.26
N LEU A 157 6.91 30.49 -7.79
CA LEU A 157 6.11 31.43 -7.00
C LEU A 157 4.72 30.87 -6.61
N SER A 158 4.30 29.78 -7.24
CA SER A 158 3.01 29.16 -6.93
C SER A 158 3.04 28.49 -5.56
N PRO A 159 2.01 28.68 -4.71
CA PRO A 159 1.95 27.98 -3.42
C PRO A 159 1.85 26.46 -3.58
N VAL A 160 1.38 25.98 -4.74
CA VAL A 160 1.26 24.56 -5.06
C VAL A 160 2.41 24.01 -5.92
N TYR A 161 3.47 24.79 -6.11
CA TYR A 161 4.72 24.29 -6.67
C TYR A 161 5.28 23.16 -5.78
N PRO A 162 5.90 22.10 -6.33
CA PRO A 162 6.31 20.93 -5.54
C PRO A 162 7.15 21.22 -4.28
N LEU A 163 7.97 22.27 -4.27
CA LEU A 163 8.75 22.68 -3.08
C LEU A 163 7.93 23.48 -2.05
N ASN A 164 6.85 24.11 -2.48
CA ASN A 164 6.00 24.94 -1.64
C ASN A 164 4.78 24.16 -1.10
N LEU A 165 4.38 23.10 -1.81
CA LEU A 165 3.17 22.34 -1.53
C LEU A 165 3.11 21.76 -0.10
N PRO A 166 4.20 21.20 0.48
CA PRO A 166 4.20 20.80 1.88
C PRO A 166 3.85 21.94 2.85
N LYS A 167 4.35 23.16 2.59
CA LYS A 167 4.00 24.34 3.41
C LYS A 167 2.55 24.76 3.20
N THR A 168 2.01 24.63 1.99
CA THR A 168 0.61 24.94 1.69
C THR A 168 -0.35 24.03 2.45
N CYS A 169 -0.10 22.72 2.48
CA CYS A 169 -0.89 21.78 3.29
C CYS A 169 -0.76 22.08 4.78
N ALA A 170 0.46 22.40 5.24
CA ALA A 170 0.75 22.65 6.65
C ALA A 170 0.05 23.88 7.25
N LYS A 171 -0.34 24.87 6.43
CA LYS A 171 -1.12 26.04 6.88
C LYS A 171 -2.34 25.62 7.72
N CYS A 172 -2.99 24.53 7.30
CA CYS A 172 -4.13 23.94 8.00
C CYS A 172 -3.70 22.71 8.78
N HIS A 173 -3.01 21.75 8.16
CA HIS A 173 -2.73 20.44 8.76
C HIS A 173 -1.67 20.43 9.86
N SER A 174 -0.94 21.53 10.07
CA SER A 174 -0.05 21.71 11.22
C SER A 174 -0.59 22.72 12.25
N ASN A 175 -1.81 23.23 12.03
CA ASN A 175 -2.48 24.13 12.95
C ASN A 175 -3.46 23.35 13.84
N GLY A 176 -3.05 23.06 15.08
CA GLY A 176 -3.85 22.28 16.03
C GLY A 176 -5.21 22.90 16.35
N THR A 177 -5.32 24.22 16.42
CA THR A 177 -6.61 24.90 16.66
C THR A 177 -7.54 24.70 15.47
N TYR A 178 -7.01 24.87 14.25
CA TYR A 178 -7.77 24.67 13.02
C TYR A 178 -8.19 23.21 12.85
N VAL A 179 -7.28 22.25 12.93
CA VAL A 179 -7.62 20.82 12.71
C VAL A 179 -8.65 20.33 13.73
N ARG A 180 -8.50 20.70 15.02
CA ARG A 180 -9.44 20.27 16.07
C ARG A 180 -10.85 20.83 15.90
N SER A 181 -11.04 21.96 15.22
CA SER A 181 -12.41 22.44 14.95
C SER A 181 -13.17 21.58 13.93
N TYR A 182 -12.47 20.70 13.20
CA TYR A 182 -13.05 19.87 12.14
C TYR A 182 -12.95 18.38 12.41
N ASN A 183 -11.75 17.91 12.79
CA ASN A 183 -11.50 16.52 13.10
C ASN A 183 -10.38 16.41 14.15
N PRO A 184 -10.74 16.35 15.44
CA PRO A 184 -9.78 16.20 16.54
C PRO A 184 -8.90 14.94 16.45
N ALA A 185 -9.32 13.92 15.70
CA ALA A 185 -8.56 12.68 15.55
C ALA A 185 -7.45 12.77 14.50
N LEU A 186 -7.40 13.83 13.70
CA LEU A 186 -6.33 14.00 12.71
C LEU A 186 -5.01 14.40 13.38
N PRO A 187 -3.91 13.68 13.10
CA PRO A 187 -2.58 14.09 13.54
C PRO A 187 -2.14 15.39 12.86
N ILE A 188 -1.41 16.25 13.59
CA ILE A 188 -0.92 17.56 13.11
C ILE A 188 0.58 17.61 12.85
N ASP A 189 1.29 16.55 13.20
CA ASP A 189 2.75 16.39 13.11
C ASP A 189 3.21 15.77 11.78
N GLN A 190 2.30 15.65 10.79
CA GLN A 190 2.59 14.92 9.55
C GLN A 190 3.65 15.62 8.70
N LEU A 191 3.73 16.95 8.72
CA LEU A 191 4.82 17.69 8.06
C LEU A 191 6.17 17.41 8.72
N ASP A 192 6.21 17.35 10.04
CA ASP A 192 7.45 17.10 10.78
C ASP A 192 7.94 15.67 10.53
N LYS A 193 7.02 14.70 10.49
CA LYS A 193 7.32 13.33 10.02
C LYS A 193 7.85 13.33 8.59
N TYR A 194 7.16 14.00 7.67
CA TYR A 194 7.59 14.15 6.26
C TYR A 194 9.02 14.63 6.14
N ARG A 195 9.42 15.63 6.93
CA ARG A 195 10.78 16.17 6.92
C ARG A 195 11.86 15.19 7.36
N THR A 196 11.51 14.12 8.10
CA THR A 196 12.48 13.05 8.43
C THR A 196 12.70 12.08 7.27
N SER A 197 11.70 11.92 6.39
CA SER A 197 11.77 11.00 5.24
C SER A 197 12.82 11.42 4.21
N VAL A 198 13.24 10.47 3.36
CA VAL A 198 14.15 10.76 2.24
C VAL A 198 13.50 11.72 1.24
N HIS A 199 12.20 11.55 0.97
CA HIS A 199 11.44 12.46 0.11
C HIS A 199 11.44 13.88 0.66
N GLY A 200 11.10 14.08 1.94
CA GLY A 200 11.05 15.41 2.55
C GLY A 200 12.43 16.07 2.67
N ARG A 201 13.49 15.32 2.98
CA ARG A 201 14.86 15.88 3.02
C ARG A 201 15.33 16.33 1.64
N LYS A 202 15.06 15.56 0.59
CA LYS A 202 15.41 15.94 -0.79
C LYS A 202 14.56 17.12 -1.27
N ASN A 203 13.26 17.14 -0.96
CA ASN A 203 12.37 18.26 -1.27
C ASN A 203 12.86 19.55 -0.61
N ALA A 204 13.22 19.49 0.68
CA ALA A 204 13.81 20.63 1.39
C ALA A 204 15.16 21.09 0.80
N SER A 205 15.88 20.19 0.11
CA SER A 205 17.13 20.49 -0.60
C SER A 205 16.92 21.04 -2.02
N GLY A 206 15.68 21.24 -2.44
CA GLY A 206 15.31 21.81 -3.74
C GLY A 206 15.00 20.78 -4.84
N ASP A 207 14.93 19.49 -4.50
CA ASP A 207 14.54 18.46 -5.47
C ASP A 207 13.03 18.46 -5.70
N ILE A 208 12.60 18.76 -6.94
CA ILE A 208 11.18 18.82 -7.32
C ILE A 208 10.63 17.49 -7.83
N LYS A 209 11.50 16.51 -8.05
CA LYS A 209 11.16 15.17 -8.57
C LYS A 209 10.91 14.15 -7.45
N VAL A 210 11.02 14.55 -6.18
CA VAL A 210 10.67 13.65 -5.07
C VAL A 210 9.21 13.83 -4.68
N ALA A 211 8.62 12.75 -4.16
CA ALA A 211 7.23 12.76 -3.74
C ALA A 211 6.96 13.80 -2.65
N GLU A 212 5.85 14.50 -2.78
CA GLU A 212 5.27 15.37 -1.77
C GLU A 212 3.85 14.90 -1.40
N CYS A 213 3.11 15.69 -0.61
CA CYS A 213 1.78 15.36 -0.11
C CYS A 213 0.80 14.89 -1.21
N ALA A 214 0.68 15.61 -2.32
CA ALA A 214 -0.24 15.31 -3.40
C ALA A 214 0.22 14.14 -4.30
N SER A 215 1.50 13.80 -4.27
CA SER A 215 2.07 12.67 -5.01
C SER A 215 1.44 11.35 -4.56
N CYS A 216 1.14 11.23 -3.26
CA CYS A 216 0.45 10.09 -2.69
C CYS A 216 -1.07 10.30 -2.59
N HIS A 217 -1.54 11.46 -2.12
CA HIS A 217 -2.95 11.69 -1.82
C HIS A 217 -3.80 12.23 -2.98
N GLY A 218 -3.16 12.71 -4.05
CA GLY A 218 -3.79 13.56 -5.06
C GLY A 218 -3.86 15.03 -4.63
N SER A 219 -4.30 15.91 -5.54
CA SER A 219 -4.38 17.35 -5.31
C SER A 219 -5.82 17.84 -5.09
N HIS A 220 -6.67 17.72 -6.12
CA HIS A 220 -8.07 18.16 -6.06
C HIS A 220 -9.00 17.04 -5.58
N GLY A 221 -8.74 15.79 -5.95
CA GLY A 221 -9.58 14.62 -5.61
C GLY A 221 -9.14 13.85 -4.37
N ILE A 222 -8.69 14.53 -3.31
CA ILE A 222 -8.16 13.86 -2.11
C ILE A 222 -9.27 13.04 -1.42
N LEU A 223 -9.10 11.73 -1.34
CA LEU A 223 -10.03 10.81 -0.70
C LEU A 223 -9.53 10.35 0.68
N ALA A 224 -10.45 9.93 1.54
CA ALA A 224 -10.11 9.33 2.82
C ALA A 224 -9.31 8.04 2.61
N SER A 225 -8.37 7.73 3.50
CA SER A 225 -7.53 6.51 3.39
C SER A 225 -8.33 5.20 3.48
N LYS A 226 -9.55 5.25 4.02
CA LYS A 226 -10.48 4.11 4.09
C LYS A 226 -11.36 3.95 2.83
N ASP A 227 -11.34 4.91 1.91
CA ASP A 227 -12.06 4.81 0.63
C ASP A 227 -11.26 3.96 -0.35
N VAL A 228 -11.85 2.89 -0.88
CA VAL A 228 -11.20 1.95 -1.82
C VAL A 228 -10.68 2.62 -3.10
N ARG A 229 -11.22 3.79 -3.46
CA ARG A 229 -10.77 4.57 -4.62
C ARG A 229 -9.57 5.46 -4.30
N SER A 230 -9.21 5.60 -3.03
CA SER A 230 -8.07 6.40 -2.60
C SER A 230 -6.77 5.77 -3.05
N SER A 231 -5.85 6.57 -3.57
CA SER A 231 -4.49 6.13 -3.89
C SER A 231 -3.71 5.65 -2.67
N VAL A 232 -4.11 6.07 -1.47
CA VAL A 232 -3.52 5.64 -0.20
C VAL A 232 -4.37 4.59 0.54
N TYR A 233 -5.31 3.93 -0.17
CA TYR A 233 -5.98 2.74 0.34
C TYR A 233 -5.01 1.55 0.33
N GLY A 234 -5.08 0.65 1.33
CA GLY A 234 -4.08 -0.41 1.55
C GLY A 234 -3.67 -1.19 0.29
N THR A 235 -4.64 -1.64 -0.51
CA THR A 235 -4.35 -2.40 -1.75
C THR A 235 -3.84 -1.55 -2.92
N ASN A 236 -3.98 -0.23 -2.85
CA ASN A 236 -3.58 0.71 -3.91
C ASN A 236 -2.18 1.30 -3.66
N ILE A 237 -1.67 1.23 -2.43
CA ILE A 237 -0.38 1.80 -2.05
C ILE A 237 0.78 1.25 -2.91
N PRO A 238 0.89 -0.07 -3.19
CA PRO A 238 1.94 -0.57 -4.06
C PRO A 238 1.94 0.09 -5.45
N ALA A 239 0.76 0.27 -6.04
CA ALA A 239 0.62 0.97 -7.32
C ALA A 239 0.97 2.47 -7.21
N THR A 240 0.61 3.12 -6.11
CA THR A 240 0.96 4.52 -5.85
C THR A 240 2.46 4.73 -5.76
N CYS A 241 3.18 3.88 -5.02
CA CYS A 241 4.65 3.90 -4.97
C CYS A 241 5.26 3.58 -6.34
N GLY A 242 4.66 2.61 -7.05
CA GLY A 242 5.09 2.15 -8.38
C GLY A 242 5.06 3.19 -9.48
N LYS A 243 4.26 4.27 -9.34
CA LYS A 243 4.26 5.38 -10.30
C LYS A 243 5.65 5.99 -10.51
N CYS A 244 6.47 5.99 -9.45
CA CYS A 244 7.85 6.45 -9.51
C CYS A 244 8.81 5.26 -9.35
N HIS A 245 8.65 4.45 -8.30
CA HIS A 245 9.56 3.34 -8.00
C HIS A 245 9.48 2.16 -8.97
N GLY A 246 8.50 2.14 -9.88
CA GLY A 246 8.41 1.19 -11.00
C GLY A 246 8.87 1.79 -12.34
N ASP A 247 9.27 3.06 -12.38
CA ASP A 247 9.69 3.77 -13.60
C ASP A 247 11.20 3.97 -13.61
N ALA A 248 11.89 3.13 -14.38
CA ALA A 248 13.35 3.18 -14.52
C ALA A 248 13.86 4.52 -15.07
N GLN A 249 13.12 5.16 -15.97
CA GLN A 249 13.50 6.45 -16.55
C GLN A 249 13.40 7.55 -15.49
N TYR A 250 12.30 7.59 -14.75
CA TYR A 250 12.10 8.54 -13.66
C TYR A 250 13.18 8.40 -12.57
N MET A 251 13.53 7.15 -12.23
CA MET A 251 14.44 6.79 -11.14
C MET A 251 15.93 6.78 -11.48
N SER A 252 16.28 6.86 -12.77
CA SER A 252 17.68 6.84 -13.25
C SER A 252 18.63 7.79 -12.51
N GLY A 253 18.17 8.98 -12.12
CA GLY A 253 18.95 9.98 -11.40
C GLY A 253 19.18 9.68 -9.91
N TYR A 254 18.47 8.72 -9.33
CA TYR A 254 18.50 8.42 -7.89
C TYR A 254 19.33 7.19 -7.51
N ARG A 255 19.79 6.41 -8.50
CA ARG A 255 20.55 5.17 -8.29
C ARG A 255 19.87 4.18 -7.34
N ILE A 256 18.54 4.13 -7.38
CA ILE A 256 17.78 3.07 -6.72
C ILE A 256 17.17 2.17 -7.78
N PRO A 257 17.08 0.85 -7.54
CA PRO A 257 16.48 -0.07 -8.51
C PRO A 257 15.00 0.32 -8.75
N SER A 258 14.37 -0.18 -9.81
CA SER A 258 12.94 0.09 -10.11
C SER A 258 12.07 -1.18 -10.19
N ASP A 259 12.61 -2.30 -9.70
CA ASP A 259 11.98 -3.63 -9.71
C ASP A 259 11.25 -3.95 -8.40
N GLN A 260 11.19 -3.03 -7.43
CA GLN A 260 10.64 -3.31 -6.09
C GLN A 260 9.17 -3.66 -6.13
N LEU A 261 8.37 -3.00 -6.98
CA LEU A 261 6.95 -3.32 -7.12
C LEU A 261 6.77 -4.73 -7.70
N GLU A 262 7.58 -5.11 -8.68
CA GLU A 262 7.54 -6.45 -9.27
C GLU A 262 7.90 -7.51 -8.23
N LYS A 263 9.00 -7.29 -7.50
CA LYS A 263 9.42 -8.17 -6.39
C LYS A 263 8.34 -8.28 -5.32
N PHE A 264 7.83 -7.13 -4.86
CA PHE A 264 6.78 -7.08 -3.84
C PHE A 264 5.55 -7.87 -4.27
N SER A 265 5.10 -7.71 -5.51
CA SER A 265 3.92 -8.40 -6.02
C SER A 265 4.07 -9.93 -6.02
N LYS A 266 5.29 -10.44 -6.14
CA LYS A 266 5.60 -11.89 -6.08
C LYS A 266 5.88 -12.40 -4.65
N SER A 267 6.09 -11.50 -3.69
CA SER A 267 6.34 -11.86 -2.29
C SER A 267 5.08 -12.40 -1.61
N VAL A 268 5.24 -13.07 -0.47
CA VAL A 268 4.10 -13.55 0.32
C VAL A 268 3.18 -12.43 0.81
N HIS A 269 3.74 -11.26 1.12
CA HIS A 269 2.96 -10.08 1.51
C HIS A 269 2.20 -9.52 0.31
N GLY A 270 2.83 -9.41 -0.86
CA GLY A 270 2.17 -8.94 -2.08
C GLY A 270 1.07 -9.88 -2.54
N VAL A 271 1.29 -11.19 -2.53
CA VAL A 271 0.27 -12.19 -2.86
C VAL A 271 -0.92 -12.10 -1.90
N ALA A 272 -0.66 -11.98 -0.58
CA ALA A 272 -1.73 -11.83 0.40
C ALA A 272 -2.52 -10.52 0.20
N LEU A 273 -1.84 -9.39 0.00
CA LEU A 273 -2.48 -8.09 -0.14
C LEU A 273 -3.18 -7.90 -1.50
N LEU A 274 -2.49 -8.21 -2.60
CA LEU A 274 -2.93 -7.89 -3.95
C LEU A 274 -3.83 -8.97 -4.55
N GLU A 275 -3.55 -10.25 -4.31
CA GLU A 275 -4.35 -11.35 -4.85
C GLU A 275 -5.46 -11.76 -3.90
N LYS A 276 -5.13 -12.03 -2.62
CA LYS A 276 -6.12 -12.47 -1.62
C LYS A 276 -6.93 -11.33 -1.01
N LYS A 277 -6.58 -10.07 -1.28
CA LYS A 277 -7.21 -8.85 -0.72
C LYS A 277 -7.20 -8.84 0.81
N ASP A 278 -6.20 -9.48 1.41
CA ASP A 278 -6.02 -9.50 2.86
C ASP A 278 -5.41 -8.17 3.31
N LEU A 279 -6.23 -7.30 3.91
CA LEU A 279 -5.78 -6.01 4.46
C LEU A 279 -4.95 -6.16 5.73
N GLY A 280 -4.84 -7.37 6.30
CA GLY A 280 -3.90 -7.68 7.36
C GLY A 280 -2.46 -7.86 6.86
N ALA A 281 -2.28 -8.07 5.54
CA ALA A 281 -0.96 -8.12 4.93
C ALA A 281 -0.37 -6.71 4.74
N PRO A 282 0.94 -6.51 5.00
CA PRO A 282 1.55 -5.20 4.92
C PRO A 282 1.72 -4.73 3.46
N ALA A 283 1.48 -3.44 3.24
CA ALA A 283 1.81 -2.71 2.03
C ALA A 283 3.18 -1.99 2.19
N CYS A 284 3.61 -1.26 1.15
CA CYS A 284 4.93 -0.62 1.13
C CYS A 284 5.17 0.36 2.29
N ASN A 285 4.14 1.14 2.62
CA ASN A 285 4.13 2.13 3.70
C ASN A 285 4.16 1.50 5.10
N ASP A 286 3.75 0.24 5.26
CA ASP A 286 3.78 -0.44 6.55
C ASP A 286 5.22 -0.78 6.96
N CYS A 287 6.13 -0.94 5.99
CA CYS A 287 7.58 -1.08 6.22
C CYS A 287 8.36 0.23 6.12
N HIS A 288 8.03 1.10 5.16
CA HIS A 288 8.78 2.34 4.89
C HIS A 288 8.23 3.57 5.62
N GLY A 289 7.06 3.47 6.25
CA GLY A 289 6.35 4.58 6.89
C GLY A 289 5.41 5.31 5.94
N ASN A 290 4.38 5.96 6.50
CA ASN A 290 3.39 6.73 5.73
C ASN A 290 3.90 8.13 5.35
N HIS A 291 4.40 8.85 6.34
CA HIS A 291 4.98 10.18 6.16
C HIS A 291 6.42 10.26 6.68
N GLY A 292 6.85 9.35 7.56
CA GLY A 292 8.20 9.36 8.16
C GLY A 292 9.25 8.62 7.33
N ALA A 293 10.49 8.61 7.82
CA ALA A 293 11.54 7.73 7.30
C ALA A 293 11.28 6.24 7.61
N THR A 294 10.57 5.97 8.70
CA THR A 294 10.16 4.64 9.16
C THR A 294 8.79 4.73 9.86
N PRO A 295 8.09 3.61 10.05
CA PRO A 295 6.90 3.55 10.91
C PRO A 295 7.20 4.00 12.35
N PRO A 296 6.23 4.61 13.06
CA PRO A 296 6.42 5.02 14.44
C PRO A 296 6.83 3.85 15.34
N GLY A 297 7.78 4.08 16.25
CA GLY A 297 8.23 3.07 17.21
C GLY A 297 9.27 2.07 16.68
N VAL A 298 9.76 2.25 15.44
CA VAL A 298 10.80 1.39 14.86
C VAL A 298 12.04 2.20 14.47
N GLU A 299 13.21 1.72 14.89
CA GLU A 299 14.50 2.38 14.67
C GLU A 299 14.96 2.36 13.21
N SER A 300 14.66 1.29 12.47
CA SER A 300 15.03 1.11 11.06
C SER A 300 14.00 0.25 10.33
N VAL A 301 13.97 0.33 8.99
CA VAL A 301 13.08 -0.50 8.15
C VAL A 301 13.29 -1.99 8.43
N SER A 302 14.54 -2.41 8.65
CA SER A 302 14.91 -3.81 8.91
C SER A 302 14.33 -4.38 10.22
N LYS A 303 13.96 -3.51 11.17
CA LYS A 303 13.33 -3.91 12.45
C LYS A 303 11.79 -3.94 12.39
N VAL A 304 11.19 -3.53 11.27
CA VAL A 304 9.72 -3.43 11.17
C VAL A 304 9.06 -4.80 11.19
N CYS A 305 9.74 -5.85 10.74
CA CYS A 305 9.18 -7.22 10.75
C CYS A 305 8.67 -7.63 12.14
N GLY A 306 9.34 -7.20 13.21
CA GLY A 306 8.99 -7.52 14.60
C GLY A 306 7.70 -6.88 15.11
N THR A 307 7.12 -5.90 14.41
CA THR A 307 5.83 -5.32 14.81
C THR A 307 4.67 -6.29 14.59
N CYS A 308 4.79 -7.18 13.61
CA CYS A 308 3.83 -8.24 13.30
C CYS A 308 4.36 -9.63 13.70
N HIS A 309 5.63 -9.92 13.44
CA HIS A 309 6.28 -11.18 13.79
C HIS A 309 6.98 -11.11 15.16
N ALA A 310 6.26 -10.60 16.16
CA ALA A 310 6.81 -10.26 17.48
C ALA A 310 7.50 -11.45 18.17
N LEU A 311 6.92 -12.65 18.09
CA LEU A 311 7.50 -13.85 18.70
C LEU A 311 8.84 -14.23 18.03
N ASN A 312 8.91 -14.18 16.70
CA ASN A 312 10.14 -14.47 15.97
C ASN A 312 11.24 -13.44 16.27
N ALA A 313 10.85 -12.16 16.36
CA ALA A 313 11.76 -11.08 16.70
C ALA A 313 12.28 -11.20 18.15
N ASP A 314 11.41 -11.58 19.10
CA ASP A 314 11.80 -11.82 20.49
C ASP A 314 12.79 -12.98 20.61
N LEU A 315 12.51 -14.12 19.96
CA LEU A 315 13.42 -15.27 19.92
C LEU A 315 14.76 -14.90 19.28
N PHE A 316 14.76 -14.21 18.14
CA PHE A 316 15.98 -13.76 17.48
C PHE A 316 16.78 -12.81 18.38
N SER A 317 16.12 -11.89 19.07
CA SER A 317 16.77 -10.92 19.95
C SER A 317 17.51 -11.55 21.14
N LYS A 318 17.07 -12.74 21.58
CA LYS A 318 17.69 -13.53 22.65
C LYS A 318 18.73 -14.53 22.14
N SER A 319 18.84 -14.68 20.82
CA SER A 319 19.72 -15.67 20.19
C SER A 319 21.19 -15.25 20.15
N VAL A 320 22.05 -16.23 19.88
CA VAL A 320 23.49 -16.01 19.67
C VAL A 320 23.80 -15.13 18.46
N HIS A 321 22.90 -15.09 17.47
CA HIS A 321 23.07 -14.27 16.27
C HIS A 321 22.89 -12.78 16.55
N LYS A 322 22.12 -12.40 17.56
CA LYS A 322 21.81 -10.98 17.83
C LYS A 322 23.09 -10.15 18.01
N SER A 323 23.97 -10.61 18.89
CA SER A 323 25.24 -9.91 19.17
C SER A 323 26.13 -9.80 17.94
N ALA A 324 26.20 -10.86 17.13
CA ALA A 324 26.99 -10.86 15.89
C ALA A 324 26.42 -9.90 14.84
N PHE A 325 25.10 -9.82 14.72
CA PHE A 325 24.41 -8.92 13.80
C PHE A 325 24.58 -7.46 14.21
N ASP A 326 24.44 -7.15 15.50
CA ASP A 326 24.64 -5.79 16.03
C ASP A 326 26.08 -5.31 15.79
N GLN A 327 27.08 -6.15 16.08
CA GLN A 327 28.49 -5.82 15.88
C GLN A 327 28.83 -5.55 14.41
N ARG A 328 28.21 -6.31 13.49
CA ARG A 328 28.44 -6.19 12.05
C ARG A 328 27.48 -5.22 11.36
N LYS A 329 26.54 -4.63 12.11
CA LYS A 329 25.45 -3.78 11.60
C LYS A 329 24.69 -4.45 10.45
N LEU A 330 24.48 -5.76 10.56
CA LEU A 330 23.74 -6.52 9.57
C LEU A 330 22.25 -6.29 9.77
N PRO A 331 21.50 -6.10 8.68
CA PRO A 331 20.05 -6.07 8.76
C PRO A 331 19.49 -7.40 9.27
N GLU A 332 18.63 -7.37 10.29
CA GLU A 332 18.24 -8.58 11.04
C GLU A 332 17.48 -9.62 10.18
N CYS A 333 16.15 -9.47 10.05
CA CYS A 333 15.32 -10.47 9.39
C CYS A 333 15.60 -10.58 7.88
N GLU A 334 15.89 -9.46 7.23
CA GLU A 334 16.08 -9.40 5.78
C GLU A 334 17.34 -10.12 5.29
N THR A 335 18.34 -10.33 6.16
CA THR A 335 19.54 -11.10 5.79
C THR A 335 19.21 -12.54 5.43
N CYS A 336 18.21 -13.13 6.08
CA CYS A 336 17.78 -14.50 5.83
C CYS A 336 16.53 -14.57 4.93
N HIS A 337 15.56 -13.67 5.13
CA HIS A 337 14.25 -13.76 4.47
C HIS A 337 14.11 -12.89 3.22
N GLY A 338 15.10 -12.05 2.90
CA GLY A 338 14.96 -11.01 1.88
C GLY A 338 14.07 -9.85 2.34
N HIS A 339 13.70 -8.98 1.40
CA HIS A 339 12.97 -7.74 1.73
C HIS A 339 11.73 -7.52 0.85
N HIS A 340 11.90 -7.29 -0.45
CA HIS A 340 10.78 -7.03 -1.36
C HIS A 340 10.29 -8.29 -2.03
N ASP A 341 11.09 -9.36 -2.08
CA ASP A 341 10.79 -10.66 -2.67
C ASP A 341 10.69 -11.76 -1.61
N ILE A 342 10.20 -11.41 -0.41
CA ILE A 342 10.07 -12.35 0.72
C ILE A 342 9.23 -13.56 0.29
N VAL A 343 9.84 -14.73 0.38
CA VAL A 343 9.20 -16.01 0.06
C VAL A 343 8.53 -16.60 1.29
N ALA A 344 7.65 -17.58 1.06
CA ALA A 344 7.08 -18.35 2.17
C ALA A 344 8.21 -19.06 2.92
N ALA A 345 8.17 -19.02 4.25
CA ALA A 345 9.09 -19.73 5.12
C ALA A 345 8.80 -21.24 5.04
N LYS A 346 9.24 -21.85 3.93
CA LYS A 346 9.20 -23.28 3.73
C LYS A 346 10.38 -23.95 4.43
N ASP A 347 10.27 -25.26 4.63
CA ASP A 347 11.26 -26.02 5.37
C ASP A 347 12.62 -26.07 4.62
N GLU A 348 12.64 -25.78 3.30
CA GLU A 348 13.88 -25.67 2.50
C GLU A 348 14.80 -24.51 2.90
N LEU A 349 14.30 -23.48 3.59
CA LEU A 349 15.15 -22.41 4.09
C LEU A 349 16.04 -22.90 5.26
N LEU A 350 15.66 -23.98 5.93
CA LEU A 350 16.39 -24.58 7.04
C LEU A 350 17.32 -25.70 6.56
N GLY A 351 18.55 -25.70 7.07
CA GLY A 351 19.53 -26.76 6.84
C GLY A 351 20.81 -26.26 6.19
N VAL A 352 21.42 -27.13 5.39
CA VAL A 352 22.75 -26.93 4.78
C VAL A 352 22.74 -27.15 3.27
N THR A 353 21.55 -27.25 2.67
CA THR A 353 21.42 -27.33 1.20
C THR A 353 21.74 -25.97 0.58
N PRO A 354 22.03 -25.91 -0.74
CA PRO A 354 22.30 -24.64 -1.43
C PRO A 354 21.18 -23.60 -1.30
N GLU A 355 19.93 -24.05 -1.13
CA GLU A 355 18.73 -23.23 -0.95
C GLU A 355 18.56 -22.74 0.48
N ALA A 356 19.24 -23.34 1.45
CA ALA A 356 19.13 -23.01 2.86
C ALA A 356 19.88 -21.72 3.19
N VAL A 357 19.24 -20.83 3.94
CA VAL A 357 19.77 -19.48 4.26
C VAL A 357 20.95 -19.55 5.24
N CYS A 358 21.03 -20.63 6.02
CA CYS A 358 22.11 -20.86 6.99
C CYS A 358 23.46 -21.08 6.28
N SER A 359 23.42 -21.74 5.11
CA SER A 359 24.61 -22.13 4.34
C SER A 359 25.41 -20.93 3.84
N TRP A 360 24.75 -19.77 3.64
CA TRP A 360 25.39 -18.56 3.12
C TRP A 360 26.48 -18.01 4.05
N CYS A 361 26.32 -18.17 5.36
CA CYS A 361 27.28 -17.69 6.36
C CYS A 361 28.06 -18.83 7.01
N HIS A 362 27.42 -19.97 7.29
CA HIS A 362 28.09 -21.10 7.95
C HIS A 362 28.88 -21.99 6.97
N GLY A 363 28.69 -21.77 5.66
CA GLY A 363 29.38 -22.47 4.58
C GLY A 363 29.11 -23.97 4.54
N ASN A 364 29.78 -24.69 3.65
CA ASN A 364 29.77 -26.16 3.61
C ASN A 364 30.96 -26.72 4.37
N LYS A 365 31.16 -26.27 5.61
CA LYS A 365 32.21 -26.79 6.50
C LYS A 365 31.57 -27.78 7.47
N PRO A 366 31.66 -29.10 7.22
CA PRO A 366 30.93 -30.11 7.99
C PRO A 366 31.22 -30.07 9.49
N ASP A 367 32.43 -29.63 9.86
CA ASP A 367 32.89 -29.62 11.26
C ASP A 367 32.50 -28.34 12.03
N SER A 368 31.88 -27.35 11.37
CA SER A 368 31.48 -26.14 12.07
C SER A 368 30.23 -26.37 12.91
N LYS A 369 30.20 -25.84 14.13
CA LYS A 369 29.04 -25.98 15.03
C LYS A 369 27.74 -25.47 14.40
N GLY A 370 27.80 -24.38 13.63
CA GLY A 370 26.63 -23.82 12.94
C GLY A 370 26.11 -24.72 11.81
N PHE A 371 27.01 -25.37 11.06
CA PHE A 371 26.63 -26.36 10.05
C PHE A 371 25.94 -27.57 10.68
N LEU A 372 26.55 -28.13 11.74
CA LEU A 372 25.99 -29.29 12.45
C LEU A 372 24.62 -28.97 13.04
N ALA A 373 24.47 -27.83 13.73
CA ALA A 373 23.18 -27.42 14.29
C ALA A 373 22.10 -27.26 13.22
N ALA A 374 22.41 -26.56 12.11
CA ALA A 374 21.46 -26.39 11.01
C ALA A 374 21.05 -27.73 10.38
N LYS A 375 22.02 -28.64 10.20
CA LYS A 375 21.77 -29.99 9.71
C LYS A 375 20.87 -30.78 10.66
N THR A 376 21.18 -30.82 11.96
CA THR A 376 20.37 -31.52 12.98
C THR A 376 18.94 -30.96 13.00
N MET A 377 18.79 -29.63 13.02
CA MET A 377 17.46 -28.99 13.02
C MET A 377 16.65 -29.39 11.78
N ARG A 378 17.30 -29.50 10.62
CA ARG A 378 16.64 -29.96 9.39
C ARG A 378 16.24 -31.44 9.45
N GLU A 379 17.12 -32.31 9.93
CA GLU A 379 16.79 -33.74 10.08
C GLU A 379 15.61 -33.95 11.05
N LEU A 380 15.57 -33.18 12.14
CA LEU A 380 14.49 -33.20 13.12
C LEU A 380 13.14 -32.73 12.54
N ILE A 381 13.11 -31.61 11.79
CA ILE A 381 11.86 -31.12 11.18
C ILE A 381 11.33 -32.10 10.12
N ASP A 382 12.24 -32.67 9.31
CA ASP A 382 11.87 -33.64 8.28
C ASP A 382 11.32 -34.92 8.91
N THR A 383 11.95 -35.41 9.98
CA THR A 383 11.48 -36.58 10.75
C THR A 383 10.09 -36.32 11.33
N LEU A 384 9.85 -35.16 11.94
CA LEU A 384 8.53 -34.80 12.47
C LEU A 384 7.47 -34.75 11.37
N GLY A 385 7.80 -34.16 10.21
CA GLY A 385 6.87 -34.10 9.08
C GLY A 385 6.59 -35.46 8.44
N ILE A 386 7.53 -36.40 8.49
CA ILE A 386 7.31 -37.80 8.08
C ILE A 386 6.40 -38.49 9.11
N SER A 387 6.73 -38.41 10.39
CA SER A 387 5.92 -39.04 11.46
C SER A 387 4.49 -38.51 11.54
N GLU A 388 4.25 -37.21 11.30
CA GLU A 388 2.90 -36.64 11.21
C GLU A 388 2.11 -37.26 10.06
N ARG A 389 2.73 -37.39 8.87
CA ARG A 389 2.09 -37.98 7.69
C ARG A 389 1.80 -39.47 7.87
N ASP A 390 2.75 -40.22 8.39
CA ASP A 390 2.60 -41.67 8.61
C ASP A 390 1.51 -41.95 9.65
N ALA A 391 1.51 -41.22 10.77
CA ALA A 391 0.46 -41.31 11.78
C ALA A 391 -0.92 -40.96 11.20
N SER A 392 -1.01 -39.90 10.40
CA SER A 392 -2.26 -39.50 9.73
C SER A 392 -2.78 -40.60 8.79
N GLN A 393 -1.91 -41.21 8.00
CA GLN A 393 -2.27 -42.30 7.09
C GLN A 393 -2.75 -43.54 7.83
N LEU A 394 -2.13 -43.89 8.96
CA LEU A 394 -2.56 -45.01 9.80
C LEU A 394 -3.94 -44.77 10.39
N VAL A 395 -4.19 -43.56 10.92
CA VAL A 395 -5.48 -43.17 11.46
C VAL A 395 -6.57 -43.18 10.38
N GLU A 396 -6.30 -42.63 9.19
CA GLU A 396 -7.23 -42.69 8.05
C GLU A 396 -7.53 -44.13 7.62
N LYS A 397 -6.51 -45.00 7.58
CA LYS A 397 -6.69 -46.42 7.26
C LYS A 397 -7.56 -47.13 8.28
N ALA A 398 -7.31 -46.93 9.56
CA ALA A 398 -8.10 -47.51 10.65
C ALA A 398 -9.57 -47.04 10.58
N GLU A 399 -9.81 -45.76 10.31
CA GLU A 399 -11.15 -45.21 10.10
C GLU A 399 -11.86 -45.84 8.90
N GLN A 400 -11.19 -45.97 7.76
CA GLN A 400 -11.74 -46.63 6.56
C GLN A 400 -12.10 -48.10 6.81
N MET A 401 -11.44 -48.75 7.76
CA MET A 401 -11.74 -50.11 8.21
C MET A 401 -12.91 -50.16 9.22
N GLY A 402 -13.51 -49.02 9.56
CA GLY A 402 -14.66 -48.90 10.47
C GLY A 402 -14.28 -48.96 11.95
N MET A 403 -13.01 -48.71 12.29
CA MET A 403 -12.54 -48.68 13.68
C MET A 403 -12.76 -47.31 14.32
N GLU A 404 -12.97 -47.29 15.64
CA GLU A 404 -13.06 -46.05 16.41
C GLU A 404 -11.66 -45.45 16.55
N VAL A 405 -11.46 -44.24 16.03
CA VAL A 405 -10.19 -43.51 16.05
C VAL A 405 -10.38 -42.01 16.33
N GLY A 406 -11.49 -41.63 16.94
CA GLY A 406 -11.81 -40.22 17.22
C GLY A 406 -10.77 -39.55 18.12
N GLU A 407 -10.27 -40.28 19.12
CA GLU A 407 -9.22 -39.80 20.02
C GLU A 407 -7.89 -39.60 19.28
N ALA A 408 -7.47 -40.58 18.48
CA ALA A 408 -6.25 -40.51 17.68
C ALA A 408 -6.29 -39.32 16.68
N LYS A 409 -7.44 -39.09 16.03
CA LYS A 409 -7.66 -37.92 15.18
C LYS A 409 -7.56 -36.59 15.92
N PHE A 410 -8.08 -36.53 17.14
CA PHE A 410 -7.97 -35.33 17.96
C PHE A 410 -6.50 -35.06 18.33
N LYS A 411 -5.78 -36.10 18.77
CA LYS A 411 -4.35 -36.04 19.13
C LYS A 411 -3.44 -35.67 17.95
N LEU A 412 -3.81 -36.01 16.70
CA LEU A 412 -3.04 -35.55 15.52
C LEU A 412 -2.87 -34.02 15.47
N ARG A 413 -3.81 -33.25 16.03
CA ARG A 413 -3.67 -31.80 16.15
C ARG A 413 -2.49 -31.38 17.02
N GLU A 414 -2.11 -32.19 18.01
CA GLU A 414 -0.96 -31.92 18.87
C GLU A 414 0.36 -32.07 18.10
N VAL A 415 0.46 -33.07 17.21
CA VAL A 415 1.62 -33.23 16.31
C VAL A 415 1.71 -32.05 15.36
N HIS A 416 0.57 -31.66 14.76
CA HIS A 416 0.50 -30.49 13.89
C HIS A 416 0.92 -29.21 14.62
N GLN A 417 0.43 -29.01 15.84
CA GLN A 417 0.79 -27.87 16.69
C GLN A 417 2.29 -27.87 17.00
N ALA A 418 2.88 -29.02 17.37
CA ALA A 418 4.32 -29.14 17.59
C ALA A 418 5.13 -28.77 16.33
N ARG A 419 4.63 -29.10 15.13
CA ARG A 419 5.28 -28.70 13.86
C ARG A 419 5.18 -27.20 13.59
N LEU A 420 4.08 -26.54 13.98
CA LEU A 420 3.97 -25.08 13.88
C LEU A 420 4.86 -24.38 14.91
N GLU A 421 4.91 -24.91 16.13
CA GLU A 421 5.78 -24.42 17.21
C GLU A 421 7.26 -24.55 16.84
N SER A 422 7.68 -25.69 16.28
CA SER A 422 9.07 -25.90 15.87
C SER A 422 9.52 -24.91 14.80
N ARG A 423 8.66 -24.59 13.82
CA ARG A 423 8.94 -23.55 12.81
C ARG A 423 9.20 -22.18 13.43
N THR A 424 8.49 -21.84 14.49
CA THR A 424 8.74 -20.60 15.24
C THR A 424 10.06 -20.71 16.00
N MET A 425 10.28 -21.85 16.66
CA MET A 425 11.45 -22.11 17.49
C MET A 425 12.78 -22.07 16.73
N VAL A 426 12.78 -22.23 15.39
CA VAL A 426 13.97 -22.00 14.55
C VAL A 426 14.65 -20.65 14.86
N HIS A 427 13.87 -19.62 15.18
CA HIS A 427 14.38 -18.27 15.44
C HIS A 427 15.08 -18.11 16.79
N SER A 428 15.04 -19.12 17.68
CA SER A 428 15.85 -19.10 18.91
C SER A 428 17.34 -19.37 18.61
N PHE A 429 17.61 -20.05 17.48
CA PHE A 429 18.92 -20.59 17.12
C PHE A 429 19.56 -21.41 18.25
N ASP A 430 18.71 -22.06 19.06
CA ASP A 430 19.09 -22.96 20.15
C ASP A 430 18.61 -24.38 19.80
N GLU A 431 19.58 -25.24 19.49
CA GLU A 431 19.34 -26.63 19.09
C GLU A 431 18.56 -27.41 20.15
N LYS A 432 18.83 -27.18 21.43
CA LYS A 432 18.20 -27.92 22.52
C LYS A 432 16.73 -27.52 22.67
N GLN A 433 16.45 -26.22 22.68
CA GLN A 433 15.06 -25.73 22.75
C GLN A 433 14.25 -26.19 21.54
N PHE A 434 14.85 -26.19 20.36
CA PHE A 434 14.22 -26.71 19.14
C PHE A 434 13.93 -28.21 19.24
N GLN A 435 14.90 -29.00 19.71
CA GLN A 435 14.78 -30.44 19.87
C GLN A 435 13.66 -30.81 20.86
N GLU A 436 13.55 -30.13 22.00
CA GLU A 436 12.50 -30.38 23.00
C GLU A 436 11.08 -30.27 22.40
N VAL A 437 10.85 -29.27 21.54
CA VAL A 437 9.55 -29.08 20.86
C VAL A 437 9.31 -30.21 19.85
N VAL A 438 10.33 -30.57 19.06
CA VAL A 438 10.21 -31.63 18.05
C VAL A 438 9.98 -33.00 18.69
N GLU A 439 10.72 -33.34 19.75
CA GLU A 439 10.60 -34.62 20.46
C GLU A 439 9.21 -34.81 21.07
N LYS A 440 8.60 -33.74 21.60
CA LYS A 440 7.21 -33.78 22.07
C LYS A 440 6.24 -34.15 20.94
N GLY A 441 6.45 -33.58 19.76
CA GLY A 441 5.68 -33.92 18.55
C GLY A 441 5.89 -35.37 18.11
N LEU A 442 7.14 -35.83 18.07
CA LEU A 442 7.49 -37.21 17.69
C LEU A 442 6.91 -38.24 18.65
N LYS A 443 6.98 -37.99 19.96
CA LYS A 443 6.38 -38.86 20.97
C LYS A 443 4.86 -38.97 20.80
N SER A 444 4.21 -37.85 20.49
CA SER A 444 2.77 -37.81 20.23
C SER A 444 2.43 -38.59 18.96
N ALA A 445 3.20 -38.40 17.88
CA ALA A 445 3.02 -39.13 16.62
C ALA A 445 3.22 -40.65 16.78
N SER A 446 4.21 -41.07 17.58
CA SER A 446 4.42 -42.49 17.91
C SER A 446 3.21 -43.07 18.66
N THR A 447 2.74 -42.37 19.69
CA THR A 447 1.58 -42.82 20.50
C THR A 447 0.32 -42.97 19.63
N ILE A 448 0.07 -42.00 18.74
CA ILE A 448 -1.05 -42.04 17.80
C ILE A 448 -0.91 -43.21 16.82
N SER A 449 0.30 -43.46 16.33
CA SER A 449 0.58 -44.57 15.42
C SER A 449 0.33 -45.92 16.09
N ASP A 450 0.72 -46.06 17.36
CA ASP A 450 0.47 -47.27 18.16
C ASP A 450 -1.02 -47.48 18.42
N GLU A 451 -1.77 -46.42 18.75
CA GLU A 451 -3.24 -46.46 18.90
C GLU A 451 -3.93 -46.87 17.59
N ALA A 452 -3.52 -46.28 16.46
CA ALA A 452 -4.08 -46.60 15.15
C ALA A 452 -3.75 -48.03 14.72
N ASN A 453 -2.52 -48.49 14.95
CA ASN A 453 -2.14 -49.88 14.69
C ASN A 453 -2.90 -50.85 15.58
N GLY A 454 -3.07 -50.54 16.87
CA GLY A 454 -3.89 -51.34 17.79
C GLY A 454 -5.34 -51.47 17.31
N ALA A 455 -5.93 -50.38 16.80
CA ALA A 455 -7.26 -50.41 16.19
C ALA A 455 -7.30 -51.29 14.92
N ILE A 456 -6.28 -51.20 14.06
CA ILE A 456 -6.17 -52.06 12.87
C ILE A 456 -6.02 -53.54 13.27
N GLU A 457 -5.21 -53.85 14.28
CA GLU A 457 -5.06 -55.21 14.80
C GLU A 457 -6.36 -55.74 15.40
N GLU A 458 -7.07 -54.91 16.16
CA GLU A 458 -8.38 -55.26 16.72
C GLU A 458 -9.41 -55.56 15.63
N TYR A 459 -9.40 -54.83 14.51
CA TYR A 459 -10.23 -55.16 13.35
C TYR A 459 -9.99 -56.60 12.87
N TYR A 460 -8.72 -56.96 12.67
CA TYR A 460 -8.36 -58.31 12.20
C TYR A 460 -8.71 -59.38 13.23
N PHE A 461 -8.46 -59.11 14.51
CA PHE A 461 -8.82 -60.01 15.60
C PHE A 461 -10.33 -60.27 15.66
N ARG A 462 -11.15 -59.22 15.62
CA ARG A 462 -12.62 -59.35 15.61
C ARG A 462 -13.12 -60.16 14.41
N ARG A 463 -12.51 -59.96 13.24
CA ARG A 463 -12.89 -60.66 12.01
C ARG A 463 -12.48 -62.14 12.01
N GLN A 464 -11.29 -62.46 12.50
CA GLN A 464 -10.84 -63.84 12.68
C GLN A 464 -11.67 -64.55 13.75
N GLY A 465 -11.92 -63.89 14.89
CA GLY A 465 -12.77 -64.42 15.97
C GLY A 465 -14.20 -64.70 15.51
N LEU A 466 -14.81 -63.79 14.74
CA LEU A 466 -16.12 -64.02 14.14
C LEU A 466 -16.11 -65.22 13.18
N GLY A 467 -15.05 -65.37 12.39
CA GLY A 467 -14.87 -66.54 11.51
C GLY A 467 -14.82 -67.86 12.28
N VAL A 468 -14.02 -67.92 13.35
CA VAL A 468 -13.92 -69.11 14.22
C VAL A 468 -15.23 -69.40 14.94
N ALA A 469 -15.87 -68.38 15.53
CA ALA A 469 -17.16 -68.53 16.21
C ALA A 469 -18.25 -69.03 15.23
N THR A 470 -18.29 -68.47 14.02
CA THR A 470 -19.23 -68.90 12.97
C THR A 470 -18.98 -70.36 12.58
N LEU A 471 -17.72 -70.78 12.46
CA LEU A 471 -17.38 -72.18 12.17
C LEU A 471 -17.87 -73.12 13.29
N ILE A 472 -17.59 -72.78 14.55
CA ILE A 472 -18.03 -73.57 15.71
C ILE A 472 -19.56 -73.68 15.74
N ILE A 473 -20.26 -72.54 15.61
CA ILE A 473 -21.74 -72.50 15.59
C ILE A 473 -22.28 -73.33 14.43
N THR A 474 -21.68 -73.24 13.24
CA THR A 474 -22.10 -74.01 12.06
C THR A 474 -21.92 -75.51 12.27
N VAL A 475 -20.78 -75.95 12.84
CA VAL A 475 -20.53 -77.35 13.17
C VAL A 475 -21.53 -77.86 14.21
N LEU A 476 -21.82 -77.04 15.23
CA LEU A 476 -22.75 -77.39 16.30
C LEU A 476 -24.19 -77.49 15.77
N ALA A 477 -24.61 -76.54 14.93
CA ALA A 477 -25.90 -76.55 14.25
C ALA A 477 -26.05 -77.75 13.31
N ALA A 478 -25.01 -78.07 12.53
CA ALA A 478 -25.01 -79.24 11.65
C ALA A 478 -25.06 -80.55 12.45
N SER A 479 -24.33 -80.64 13.56
CA SER A 479 -24.33 -81.80 14.46
C SER A 479 -25.70 -81.99 15.11
N LEU A 480 -26.33 -80.91 15.56
CA LEU A 480 -27.67 -80.92 16.13
C LEU A 480 -28.70 -81.38 15.10
N TYR A 481 -28.62 -80.86 13.87
CA TYR A 481 -29.48 -81.26 12.76
C TYR A 481 -29.34 -82.76 12.44
N LEU A 482 -28.11 -83.27 12.37
CA LEU A 482 -27.85 -84.70 12.15
C LEU A 482 -28.38 -85.55 13.31
N TYR A 483 -28.26 -85.08 14.56
CA TYR A 483 -28.77 -85.77 15.74
C TYR A 483 -30.30 -85.83 15.76
N VAL A 484 -30.99 -84.72 15.51
CA VAL A 484 -32.46 -84.67 15.40
C VAL A 484 -32.94 -85.63 14.31
N ARG A 485 -32.31 -85.60 13.12
CA ARG A 485 -32.66 -86.50 12.02
C ARG A 485 -32.43 -87.97 12.36
N ARG A 486 -31.45 -88.28 13.21
CA ARG A 486 -31.22 -89.64 13.73
C ARG A 486 -32.32 -90.07 14.71
N LEU A 487 -32.78 -89.18 15.59
CA LEU A 487 -33.90 -89.43 16.51
C LEU A 487 -35.21 -89.67 15.75
N GLU A 488 -35.52 -88.84 14.76
CA GLU A 488 -36.71 -89.01 13.90
C GLU A 488 -36.68 -90.35 13.16
N ARG A 489 -35.52 -90.76 12.63
CA ARG A 489 -35.35 -92.08 12.01
C ARG A 489 -35.53 -93.23 13.00
N LYS A 490 -35.12 -93.05 14.27
CA LYS A 490 -35.28 -94.05 15.33
C LYS A 490 -36.76 -94.20 15.73
N GLN A 491 -37.46 -93.07 15.93
CA GLN A 491 -38.92 -93.07 16.19
C GLN A 491 -39.73 -93.63 15.02
N ALA A 492 -39.34 -93.34 13.78
CA ALA A 492 -39.98 -93.91 12.59
C ALA A 492 -39.77 -95.44 12.46
N ARG A 493 -38.65 -95.97 12.99
CA ARG A 493 -38.41 -97.42 13.10
C ARG A 493 -39.23 -98.05 14.24
N GLU A 494 -39.31 -97.41 15.40
CA GLU A 494 -40.11 -97.88 16.55
C GLU A 494 -41.63 -97.85 16.28
N LYS A 495 -42.12 -97.02 15.34
CA LYS A 495 -43.52 -97.05 14.87
C LYS A 495 -43.83 -98.12 13.81
N ARG A 496 -42.82 -98.83 13.29
CA ARG A 496 -42.95 -99.81 12.19
C ARG A 496 -42.64 -101.25 12.58
N GLY A 497 -42.06 -101.47 13.76
CA GLY A 497 -42.01 -102.78 14.43
C GLY A 497 -43.09 -102.84 15.48
#